data_AF-A0A937GN09-F1
#
_entry.id   AF-A0A937GN09-F1
#
_cell.length_a   1.000
_cell.length_b   1.000
_cell.length_c   1.000
_cell.angle_alpha   90.00
_cell.angle_beta   90.00
_cell.angle_gamma   90.00
#
_symmetry.space_group_name_H-M   'P 1'
#
loop_
_entity.id
_entity.type
_entity.pdbx_description
1 polymer ?
#
loop_
_entity_poly.entity_id
_entity_poly.type
_entity_poly.pdbx_seq_one_letter_code
_entity_poly.pdbx_strand_id
1 'polypeptide(L)'
;MKNCPNKFLIGLLLVGILNSTNLFANNPELALSKTLMFVDADGDGDPDTSDPDDSDPCVYDPSTQVIGDVTAAWLALDCDGDTITNGDEVNAGTDPRDEDTDGDGDPDNTDTDALDPCVYSENRVVGVGSAAWNVSDCDGDGVPNGEDTNPVSDDADGDGDKDLTDPDDTDPCVYSENRVAADATEEWNNSDCDNDGLSNGDEVAVGTEILIPDTDGDGDLDGTDTDPLDNCVYSANQNPANADAAWNAADCDNDGVTNGDEIAAGTDEQNPDTDGDGDGDSTDTDPLDNCVYSVNQNPANADATWNAADCDNDGSTNGAEIAAGTDEQNPDTDGDGDLDGTDTDPLDNCVYSANQNPANADAAWNAADCDNDGSTNGAEIAAGTDEQNPDTDGDGDLDGTDTDPLDNCVYSANQNPANADAAWNDADCDNDGSTNGDEIAAGTDEQNPDTDGDGDLDGTDTDPLDNCSYSANQNPANADAAWNAADCDNDGSTNGAEIAAGTDEQNPDTDGDGDLDGTDTDPLDNCVYSANQNPANADAAWNAADCDSDGSTNAEEIAAGTDEQNPDTDGDGDLDGTDTDPLDNCSYSANQNPANADAAWNAADCD
;
A
#
# COMPACT_ATOMS: atom_id res chain seq x y z
N MET A 1 -29.51 -83.70 15.33
CA MET A 1 -29.13 -85.13 15.24
C MET A 1 -28.65 -85.59 16.62
N LYS A 2 -29.24 -86.66 17.19
CA LYS A 2 -28.73 -87.59 18.25
C LYS A 2 -28.26 -86.97 19.59
N ASN A 3 -28.62 -87.40 20.81
CA ASN A 3 -29.17 -88.63 21.37
C ASN A 3 -29.72 -88.38 22.81
N CYS A 4 -30.81 -89.08 23.18
CA CYS A 4 -31.23 -89.42 24.57
C CYS A 4 -30.35 -90.59 25.12
N PRO A 5 -30.29 -90.95 26.45
CA PRO A 5 -31.47 -91.37 27.26
C PRO A 5 -31.41 -91.27 28.82
N ASN A 6 -32.55 -91.20 29.53
CA ASN A 6 -33.12 -92.28 30.37
C ASN A 6 -34.30 -91.85 31.26
N LYS A 7 -35.24 -92.79 31.46
CA LYS A 7 -36.40 -92.78 32.38
C LYS A 7 -36.09 -93.59 33.65
N PHE A 8 -36.68 -93.21 34.80
CA PHE A 8 -37.17 -94.10 35.89
C PHE A 8 -38.10 -93.24 36.79
N LEU A 9 -39.43 -93.40 36.86
CA LEU A 9 -40.33 -94.41 37.46
C LEU A 9 -40.53 -94.31 39.00
N ILE A 10 -41.83 -94.33 39.41
CA ILE A 10 -42.43 -94.61 40.76
C ILE A 10 -42.67 -93.34 41.61
N GLY A 11 -43.82 -93.05 42.23
CA GLY A 11 -45.13 -93.72 42.37
C GLY A 11 -46.05 -92.81 43.23
N LEU A 12 -47.27 -92.51 42.77
CA LEU A 12 -48.55 -92.93 43.39
C LEU A 12 -48.69 -92.73 44.91
N LEU A 13 -49.53 -91.78 45.37
CA LEU A 13 -50.74 -92.12 46.13
C LEU A 13 -51.77 -90.97 46.16
N LEU A 14 -52.85 -91.16 45.40
CA LEU A 14 -54.16 -90.54 45.63
C LEU A 14 -54.93 -91.48 46.56
N VAL A 15 -55.48 -91.02 47.69
CA VAL A 15 -56.68 -91.62 48.31
C VAL A 15 -57.45 -90.55 49.07
N GLY A 16 -58.55 -90.05 48.48
CA GLY A 16 -59.68 -89.55 49.27
C GLY A 16 -60.52 -90.72 49.78
N ILE A 17 -61.45 -90.47 50.74
CA ILE A 17 -62.83 -90.98 50.75
C ILE A 17 -63.55 -90.81 52.12
N LEU A 18 -64.70 -90.12 52.02
CA LEU A 18 -66.02 -90.33 52.66
C LEU A 18 -66.21 -90.32 54.19
N ASN A 19 -66.93 -89.27 54.61
CA ASN A 19 -68.13 -89.27 55.45
C ASN A 19 -68.76 -90.65 55.74
N SER A 20 -68.93 -91.00 57.02
CA SER A 20 -69.89 -92.01 57.49
C SER A 20 -70.28 -91.76 58.94
N THR A 21 -71.28 -90.90 59.13
CA THR A 21 -72.16 -90.96 60.31
C THR A 21 -73.01 -92.24 60.23
N ASN A 22 -73.22 -92.88 61.39
CA ASN A 22 -74.01 -94.11 61.64
C ASN A 22 -73.35 -95.47 61.42
N LEU A 23 -72.57 -95.90 62.42
CA LEU A 23 -72.67 -97.27 62.93
C LEU A 23 -72.65 -97.18 64.46
N PHE A 24 -73.42 -98.04 65.14
CA PHE A 24 -73.63 -98.09 66.61
C PHE A 24 -74.76 -97.23 67.20
N ALA A 25 -75.94 -97.31 66.59
CA ALA A 25 -77.17 -97.41 67.39
C ALA A 25 -77.30 -98.84 67.95
N ASN A 26 -77.48 -98.97 69.27
CA ASN A 26 -77.84 -100.17 70.05
C ASN A 26 -76.72 -101.19 70.40
N ASN A 27 -75.97 -100.94 71.47
CA ASN A 27 -75.61 -101.99 72.44
C ASN A 27 -75.12 -101.38 73.78
N PRO A 28 -75.80 -101.62 74.91
CA PRO A 28 -75.42 -101.05 76.20
C PRO A 28 -74.63 -102.08 77.01
N GLU A 29 -73.32 -102.18 76.79
CA GLU A 29 -72.35 -102.80 77.72
C GLU A 29 -70.96 -102.75 77.09
N LEU A 30 -70.23 -101.64 77.32
CA LEU A 30 -68.75 -101.55 77.34
C LEU A 30 -68.37 -100.07 77.55
N ALA A 31 -68.38 -99.66 78.82
CA ALA A 31 -67.81 -98.41 79.28
C ALA A 31 -66.44 -98.69 79.93
N LEU A 32 -65.50 -97.76 79.71
CA LEU A 32 -64.12 -97.62 80.21
C LEU A 32 -62.99 -98.38 79.47
N SER A 33 -62.53 -97.78 78.37
CA SER A 33 -61.16 -97.24 78.28
C SER A 33 -61.08 -96.27 77.09
N LYS A 34 -60.94 -94.97 77.35
CA LYS A 34 -60.93 -93.91 76.35
C LYS A 34 -59.84 -92.90 76.70
N THR A 35 -58.57 -93.23 76.40
CA THR A 35 -57.43 -92.28 76.40
C THR A 35 -56.27 -92.85 75.57
N LEU A 36 -56.02 -92.24 74.41
CA LEU A 36 -54.70 -92.04 73.80
C LEU A 36 -54.88 -90.76 72.99
N MET A 37 -54.68 -89.64 73.69
CA MET A 37 -54.57 -88.30 73.13
C MET A 37 -53.18 -88.19 72.49
N PHE A 38 -53.10 -87.64 71.28
CA PHE A 38 -51.94 -86.83 70.90
C PHE A 38 -51.94 -85.68 71.89
N VAL A 39 -50.94 -85.64 72.74
CA VAL A 39 -50.72 -84.53 73.65
C VAL A 39 -49.63 -83.72 72.97
N ASP A 40 -49.94 -82.45 72.80
CA ASP A 40 -49.10 -81.35 72.38
C ASP A 40 -49.36 -80.32 73.49
N ALA A 41 -48.41 -80.25 74.43
CA ALA A 41 -48.60 -79.62 75.73
C ALA A 41 -48.51 -78.10 75.67
N ASP A 42 -47.63 -77.55 74.83
CA ASP A 42 -47.40 -76.12 74.64
C ASP A 42 -48.07 -75.57 73.37
N GLY A 43 -48.51 -76.44 72.47
CA GLY A 43 -49.39 -76.13 71.37
C GLY A 43 -48.69 -75.71 70.09
N ASP A 44 -47.44 -76.13 69.87
CA ASP A 44 -46.63 -75.81 68.71
C ASP A 44 -46.78 -76.81 67.54
N GLY A 45 -47.60 -77.84 67.72
CA GLY A 45 -47.87 -78.86 66.71
C GLY A 45 -46.80 -79.95 66.60
N ASP A 46 -45.74 -79.94 67.41
CA ASP A 46 -44.82 -81.07 67.62
C ASP A 46 -45.36 -81.96 68.76
N PRO A 47 -45.59 -83.26 68.54
CA PRO A 47 -46.06 -84.13 69.62
C PRO A 47 -45.05 -84.24 70.78
N ASP A 48 -45.50 -84.24 72.05
CA ASP A 48 -44.66 -84.35 73.28
C ASP A 48 -43.58 -85.46 73.26
N THR A 49 -43.74 -86.47 72.38
CA THR A 49 -42.78 -87.59 72.27
C THR A 49 -41.60 -87.34 71.34
N SER A 50 -41.70 -86.35 70.45
CA SER A 50 -40.67 -85.88 69.51
C SER A 50 -40.18 -84.48 69.83
N ASP A 51 -41.03 -83.70 70.51
CA ASP A 51 -40.77 -82.34 70.94
C ASP A 51 -39.46 -82.21 71.75
N PRO A 52 -38.52 -81.37 71.28
CA PRO A 52 -37.29 -81.04 72.00
C PRO A 52 -37.51 -80.37 73.38
N ASP A 53 -38.59 -79.61 73.58
CA ASP A 53 -39.02 -79.03 74.86
C ASP A 53 -40.55 -78.82 74.92
N ASP A 54 -41.26 -79.83 75.45
CA ASP A 54 -42.74 -79.90 75.61
C ASP A 54 -43.39 -78.84 76.53
N SER A 55 -42.66 -77.78 76.83
CA SER A 55 -43.07 -76.66 77.65
C SER A 55 -42.76 -75.30 77.06
N ASP A 56 -42.01 -75.24 75.97
CA ASP A 56 -41.61 -74.02 75.27
C ASP A 56 -42.09 -74.06 73.82
N PRO A 57 -43.20 -73.38 73.49
CA PRO A 57 -43.82 -73.44 72.16
C PRO A 57 -42.94 -72.87 71.03
N CYS A 58 -41.78 -72.29 71.34
CA CYS A 58 -40.81 -71.84 70.34
C CYS A 58 -39.71 -72.86 70.05
N VAL A 59 -39.72 -74.02 70.71
CA VAL A 59 -38.66 -75.02 70.67
C VAL A 59 -39.20 -76.35 70.13
N TYR A 60 -39.46 -76.40 68.83
CA TYR A 60 -39.94 -77.59 68.12
C TYR A 60 -38.92 -78.15 67.13
N ASP A 61 -39.07 -79.42 66.75
CA ASP A 61 -38.42 -80.01 65.59
C ASP A 61 -39.33 -79.81 64.34
N PRO A 62 -38.93 -78.98 63.36
CA PRO A 62 -39.73 -78.73 62.16
C PRO A 62 -40.03 -79.99 61.34
N SER A 63 -39.23 -81.05 61.51
CA SER A 63 -39.43 -82.32 60.81
C SER A 63 -40.57 -83.17 61.38
N THR A 64 -40.97 -82.91 62.62
CA THR A 64 -42.09 -83.57 63.31
C THR A 64 -43.27 -82.66 63.59
N GLN A 65 -43.08 -81.35 63.48
CA GLN A 65 -44.14 -80.36 63.56
C GLN A 65 -45.22 -80.56 62.49
N VAL A 66 -46.48 -80.46 62.90
CA VAL A 66 -47.63 -80.43 62.01
C VAL A 66 -48.32 -79.08 62.13
N ILE A 67 -48.05 -78.17 61.17
CA ILE A 67 -48.63 -76.81 61.14
C ILE A 67 -50.16 -76.79 61.25
N GLY A 68 -50.86 -77.84 60.81
CA GLY A 68 -52.32 -77.95 60.95
C GLY A 68 -52.82 -78.20 62.39
N ASP A 69 -51.93 -78.64 63.28
CA ASP A 69 -52.22 -79.00 64.67
C ASP A 69 -51.75 -77.93 65.67
N VAL A 70 -51.04 -76.88 65.22
CA VAL A 70 -50.62 -75.74 66.06
C VAL A 70 -51.83 -75.03 66.69
N THR A 71 -51.62 -74.46 67.85
CA THR A 71 -52.65 -73.69 68.56
C THR A 71 -52.70 -72.24 68.12
N ALA A 72 -53.83 -71.58 68.38
CA ALA A 72 -53.96 -70.14 68.21
C ALA A 72 -53.05 -69.33 69.17
N ALA A 73 -52.51 -69.97 70.21
CA ALA A 73 -51.51 -69.35 71.07
C ALA A 73 -50.15 -69.30 70.36
N TRP A 74 -49.72 -70.43 69.76
CA TRP A 74 -48.50 -70.51 68.96
C TRP A 74 -48.51 -69.56 67.76
N LEU A 75 -49.61 -69.51 67.00
CA LEU A 75 -49.73 -68.58 65.85
C LEU A 75 -49.63 -67.10 66.23
N ALA A 76 -49.79 -66.76 67.52
CA ALA A 76 -49.69 -65.39 68.03
C ALA A 76 -48.37 -65.13 68.79
N LEU A 77 -47.48 -66.12 68.86
CA LEU A 77 -46.10 -65.95 69.31
C LEU A 77 -45.26 -65.37 68.18
N ASP A 78 -44.08 -64.93 68.58
CA ASP A 78 -43.01 -64.35 67.79
C ASP A 78 -41.77 -65.03 68.39
N CYS A 79 -41.33 -66.11 67.74
CA CYS A 79 -40.47 -67.11 68.36
C CYS A 79 -38.98 -66.85 68.13
N ASP A 80 -38.65 -66.21 67.03
CA ASP A 80 -37.34 -65.67 66.69
C ASP A 80 -37.14 -64.25 67.25
N GLY A 81 -38.21 -63.47 67.45
CA GLY A 81 -38.16 -62.15 68.08
C GLY A 81 -38.06 -61.00 67.07
N ASP A 82 -38.33 -61.26 65.80
CA ASP A 82 -38.26 -60.29 64.71
C ASP A 82 -39.51 -59.39 64.63
N THR A 83 -40.53 -59.64 65.48
CA THR A 83 -41.82 -58.94 65.58
C THR A 83 -42.88 -59.33 64.56
N ILE A 84 -42.59 -60.21 63.61
CA ILE A 84 -43.60 -60.95 62.86
C ILE A 84 -44.13 -62.07 63.77
N THR A 85 -45.41 -62.39 63.64
CA THR A 85 -45.96 -63.55 64.38
C THR A 85 -45.75 -64.81 63.58
N ASN A 86 -45.56 -65.95 64.25
CA ASN A 86 -45.43 -67.26 63.60
C ASN A 86 -46.55 -67.52 62.59
N GLY A 87 -47.77 -67.03 62.87
CA GLY A 87 -48.91 -67.16 61.96
C GLY A 87 -48.79 -66.32 60.69
N ASP A 88 -48.20 -65.14 60.77
CA ASP A 88 -47.92 -64.28 59.62
C ASP A 88 -46.73 -64.82 58.81
N GLU A 89 -45.69 -65.32 59.46
CA GLU A 89 -44.52 -65.95 58.82
C GLU A 89 -44.90 -67.20 58.04
N VAL A 90 -45.67 -68.12 58.64
CA VAL A 90 -46.20 -69.30 57.95
C VAL A 90 -47.03 -68.92 56.71
N ASN A 91 -47.73 -67.78 56.74
CA ASN A 91 -48.47 -67.29 55.58
C ASN A 91 -47.57 -66.67 54.51
N ALA A 92 -46.48 -66.02 54.92
CA ALA A 92 -45.47 -65.42 54.04
C ALA A 92 -44.53 -66.48 53.44
N GLY A 93 -44.32 -67.60 54.13
CA GLY A 93 -43.37 -68.65 53.79
C GLY A 93 -42.02 -68.54 54.49
N THR A 94 -41.87 -67.58 55.41
CA THR A 94 -40.67 -67.39 56.25
C THR A 94 -40.60 -68.40 57.41
N ASP A 95 -39.43 -68.61 58.02
CA ASP A 95 -39.20 -69.59 59.11
C ASP A 95 -39.44 -68.93 60.49
N PRO A 96 -40.45 -69.36 61.27
CA PRO A 96 -40.75 -68.81 62.61
C PRO A 96 -39.70 -69.00 63.72
N ARG A 97 -38.46 -69.29 63.35
CA ARG A 97 -37.29 -69.44 64.23
C ARG A 97 -36.05 -68.75 63.67
N ASP A 98 -36.16 -68.05 62.53
CA ASP A 98 -35.05 -67.38 61.88
C ASP A 98 -35.43 -65.93 61.59
N GLU A 99 -34.80 -64.98 62.29
CA GLU A 99 -35.10 -63.55 62.16
C GLU A 99 -34.82 -63.00 60.74
N ASP A 100 -34.11 -63.78 59.91
CA ASP A 100 -33.69 -63.48 58.54
C ASP A 100 -33.69 -64.81 57.73
N THR A 101 -34.84 -65.12 57.13
CA THR A 101 -35.13 -66.42 56.51
C THR A 101 -34.19 -66.75 55.35
N ASP A 102 -33.83 -65.76 54.53
CA ASP A 102 -32.96 -65.98 53.39
C ASP A 102 -31.47 -65.68 53.69
N GLY A 103 -31.21 -65.05 54.83
CA GLY A 103 -29.90 -64.83 55.38
C GLY A 103 -29.12 -63.75 54.65
N ASP A 104 -29.77 -62.75 54.06
CA ASP A 104 -29.13 -61.66 53.32
C ASP A 104 -28.62 -60.52 54.22
N GLY A 105 -28.99 -60.54 55.51
CA GLY A 105 -28.65 -59.53 56.51
C GLY A 105 -29.70 -58.44 56.71
N ASP A 106 -30.88 -58.54 56.09
CA ASP A 106 -32.09 -57.78 56.39
C ASP A 106 -33.13 -58.69 57.08
N PRO A 107 -33.55 -58.40 58.33
CA PRO A 107 -34.57 -59.20 59.00
C PRO A 107 -35.91 -59.25 58.26
N ASP A 108 -36.63 -60.36 58.37
CA ASP A 108 -37.88 -60.64 57.63
C ASP A 108 -38.93 -59.52 57.80
N ASN A 109 -38.95 -58.83 58.94
CA ASN A 109 -39.86 -57.72 59.24
C ASN A 109 -39.58 -56.43 58.45
N THR A 110 -38.37 -56.27 57.92
CA THR A 110 -37.90 -55.11 57.17
C THR A 110 -37.52 -55.43 55.75
N ASP A 111 -37.31 -56.70 55.43
CA ASP A 111 -36.99 -57.17 54.09
C ASP A 111 -38.16 -57.00 53.11
N THR A 112 -37.81 -56.46 51.94
CA THR A 112 -38.72 -56.31 50.81
C THR A 112 -39.04 -57.64 50.10
N ASP A 113 -38.17 -58.65 50.22
CA ASP A 113 -38.38 -60.00 49.71
C ASP A 113 -37.63 -61.05 50.55
N ALA A 114 -38.14 -61.33 51.76
CA ALA A 114 -37.59 -62.27 52.77
C ALA A 114 -37.38 -63.74 52.35
N LEU A 115 -37.47 -64.05 51.05
CA LEU A 115 -37.24 -65.38 50.49
C LEU A 115 -36.23 -65.37 49.34
N ASP A 116 -35.76 -64.20 48.90
CA ASP A 116 -34.81 -64.06 47.79
C ASP A 116 -33.57 -63.26 48.23
N PRO A 117 -32.47 -63.99 48.57
CA PRO A 117 -31.27 -63.36 49.13
C PRO A 117 -30.55 -62.39 48.18
N CYS A 118 -30.96 -62.35 46.91
CA CYS A 118 -30.37 -61.51 45.87
C CYS A 118 -31.21 -60.26 45.55
N VAL A 119 -32.37 -60.08 46.18
CA VAL A 119 -33.16 -58.86 46.03
C VAL A 119 -32.61 -57.78 46.94
N TYR A 120 -32.23 -56.63 46.38
CA TYR A 120 -31.71 -55.52 47.16
C TYR A 120 -32.76 -54.98 48.15
N SER A 121 -32.37 -54.83 49.42
CA SER A 121 -33.10 -54.09 50.44
C SER A 121 -32.25 -53.00 51.10
N GLU A 122 -32.85 -51.83 51.34
CA GLU A 122 -32.19 -50.67 51.97
C GLU A 122 -31.82 -50.91 53.46
N ASN A 123 -32.45 -51.90 54.12
CA ASN A 123 -32.19 -52.20 55.54
C ASN A 123 -31.11 -53.29 55.73
N ARG A 124 -30.58 -53.85 54.64
CA ARG A 124 -29.51 -54.84 54.65
C ARG A 124 -28.28 -54.32 55.40
N VAL A 125 -27.76 -55.11 56.34
CA VAL A 125 -26.51 -54.78 57.03
C VAL A 125 -25.32 -55.34 56.24
N VAL A 126 -24.57 -54.44 55.58
CA VAL A 126 -23.38 -54.78 54.79
C VAL A 126 -22.40 -55.65 55.59
N GLY A 127 -22.04 -56.81 55.01
CA GLY A 127 -21.11 -57.78 55.61
C GLY A 127 -21.70 -58.67 56.71
N VAL A 128 -23.03 -58.69 56.86
CA VAL A 128 -23.75 -59.48 57.89
C VAL A 128 -24.69 -60.51 57.25
N GLY A 129 -24.35 -61.03 56.07
CA GLY A 129 -25.07 -62.15 55.47
C GLY A 129 -24.71 -63.51 56.09
N SER A 130 -25.59 -64.48 55.90
CA SER A 130 -25.38 -65.88 56.26
C SER A 130 -24.17 -66.48 55.53
N ALA A 131 -23.64 -67.60 56.02
CA ALA A 131 -22.54 -68.29 55.35
C ALA A 131 -22.90 -68.79 53.93
N ALA A 132 -24.20 -68.97 53.66
CA ALA A 132 -24.71 -69.35 52.34
C ALA A 132 -24.79 -68.13 51.40
N TRP A 133 -25.21 -66.98 51.93
CA TRP A 133 -25.24 -65.72 51.21
C TRP A 133 -23.83 -65.27 50.79
N ASN A 134 -22.87 -65.26 51.72
CA ASN A 134 -21.49 -64.79 51.47
C ASN A 134 -20.73 -65.56 50.36
N VAL A 135 -21.16 -66.77 50.00
CA VAL A 135 -20.56 -67.58 48.92
C VAL A 135 -21.43 -67.64 47.66
N SER A 136 -22.60 -67.02 47.70
CA SER A 136 -23.42 -66.76 46.53
C SER A 136 -22.84 -65.57 45.77
N ASP A 137 -23.31 -65.40 44.54
CA ASP A 137 -22.87 -64.41 43.56
C ASP A 137 -24.15 -63.97 42.87
N CYS A 138 -24.73 -62.90 43.40
CA CYS A 138 -26.11 -62.51 43.13
C CYS A 138 -26.27 -61.75 41.81
N ASP A 139 -25.28 -60.96 41.41
CA ASP A 139 -25.22 -60.26 40.13
C ASP A 139 -24.50 -61.05 39.03
N GLY A 140 -23.71 -62.06 39.39
CA GLY A 140 -23.07 -62.97 38.44
C GLY A 140 -21.78 -62.43 37.86
N ASP A 141 -21.13 -61.49 38.54
CA ASP A 141 -19.85 -60.88 38.15
C ASP A 141 -18.65 -61.80 38.43
N GLY A 142 -18.84 -62.79 39.32
CA GLY A 142 -17.84 -63.76 39.74
C GLY A 142 -17.11 -63.44 41.06
N VAL A 143 -17.44 -62.32 41.72
CA VAL A 143 -17.05 -61.97 43.07
C VAL A 143 -18.16 -62.43 44.03
N PRO A 144 -17.86 -63.31 45.00
CA PRO A 144 -18.89 -63.73 45.94
C PRO A 144 -19.33 -62.58 46.86
N ASN A 145 -20.63 -62.51 47.18
CA ASN A 145 -21.26 -61.44 47.96
C ASN A 145 -20.50 -61.00 49.24
N GLY A 146 -19.77 -61.92 49.88
CA GLY A 146 -19.02 -61.63 51.12
C GLY A 146 -17.69 -60.90 50.91
N GLU A 147 -17.15 -60.88 49.70
CA GLU A 147 -15.96 -60.12 49.29
C GLU A 147 -16.31 -58.98 48.33
N ASP A 148 -17.55 -58.96 47.86
CA ASP A 148 -18.11 -58.02 46.91
C ASP A 148 -18.55 -56.72 47.59
N THR A 149 -18.11 -55.59 47.04
CA THR A 149 -18.45 -54.23 47.46
C THR A 149 -19.85 -53.81 47.03
N ASN A 150 -20.39 -54.41 45.96
CA ASN A 150 -21.73 -54.21 45.45
C ASN A 150 -22.42 -55.52 45.01
N PRO A 151 -22.90 -56.36 45.95
CA PRO A 151 -23.46 -57.70 45.69
C PRO A 151 -24.74 -57.80 44.85
N VAL A 152 -25.13 -56.72 44.17
CA VAL A 152 -26.38 -56.58 43.42
C VAL A 152 -26.17 -55.96 42.04
N SER A 153 -24.95 -55.58 41.67
CA SER A 153 -24.60 -54.98 40.36
C SER A 153 -23.28 -55.55 39.88
N ASP A 154 -23.26 -56.10 38.67
CA ASP A 154 -22.05 -56.70 38.08
C ASP A 154 -21.07 -55.67 37.46
N ASP A 155 -21.34 -54.40 37.74
CA ASP A 155 -20.65 -53.17 37.33
C ASP A 155 -21.05 -52.08 38.34
N ALA A 156 -20.20 -51.84 39.33
CA ALA A 156 -20.54 -51.03 40.49
C ALA A 156 -20.52 -49.52 40.24
N ASP A 157 -19.62 -49.04 39.38
CA ASP A 157 -19.53 -47.62 39.02
C ASP A 157 -20.22 -47.27 37.69
N GLY A 158 -20.66 -48.30 36.96
CA GLY A 158 -21.48 -48.18 35.77
C GLY A 158 -20.70 -47.80 34.53
N ASP A 159 -19.37 -47.99 34.50
CA ASP A 159 -18.53 -47.63 33.36
C ASP A 159 -18.54 -48.67 32.22
N GLY A 160 -19.11 -49.85 32.48
CA GLY A 160 -19.20 -50.96 31.53
C GLY A 160 -18.00 -51.91 31.52
N ASP A 161 -17.00 -51.70 32.38
CA ASP A 161 -16.10 -52.74 32.87
C ASP A 161 -16.79 -53.46 34.04
N LYS A 162 -16.56 -54.77 34.15
CA LYS A 162 -17.18 -55.55 35.24
C LYS A 162 -16.23 -55.58 36.42
N ASP A 163 -16.75 -55.53 37.64
CA ASP A 163 -15.97 -55.43 38.89
C ASP A 163 -14.78 -56.42 38.96
N LEU A 164 -14.92 -57.64 38.45
CA LEU A 164 -13.84 -58.62 38.42
C LEU A 164 -12.64 -58.24 37.51
N THR A 165 -12.89 -57.49 36.43
CA THR A 165 -11.87 -57.03 35.46
C THR A 165 -11.53 -55.56 35.59
N ASP A 166 -12.34 -54.82 36.33
CA ASP A 166 -12.18 -53.41 36.61
C ASP A 166 -10.91 -53.14 37.46
N PRO A 167 -10.01 -52.24 37.03
CA PRO A 167 -8.90 -51.77 37.84
C PRO A 167 -9.31 -51.02 39.12
N ASP A 168 -10.47 -50.34 39.15
CA ASP A 168 -11.06 -49.63 40.30
C ASP A 168 -12.59 -49.51 40.15
N ASP A 169 -13.32 -50.52 40.63
CA ASP A 169 -14.79 -50.66 40.65
C ASP A 169 -15.57 -49.58 41.43
N THR A 170 -14.90 -48.50 41.81
CA THR A 170 -15.50 -47.35 42.49
C THR A 170 -15.21 -46.02 41.80
N ASP A 171 -14.38 -46.00 40.76
CA ASP A 171 -14.00 -44.81 40.03
C ASP A 171 -14.34 -44.96 38.53
N PRO A 172 -15.47 -44.39 38.07
CA PRO A 172 -15.99 -44.58 36.71
C PRO A 172 -15.07 -44.07 35.58
N CYS A 173 -13.97 -43.41 35.93
CA CYS A 173 -12.96 -42.93 35.00
C CYS A 173 -11.71 -43.83 34.94
N VAL A 174 -11.78 -45.03 35.54
CA VAL A 174 -10.64 -45.95 35.70
C VAL A 174 -10.99 -47.36 35.20
N TYR A 175 -11.29 -47.48 33.91
CA TYR A 175 -11.57 -48.78 33.27
C TYR A 175 -10.35 -49.44 32.61
N SER A 176 -10.46 -50.73 32.31
CA SER A 176 -9.49 -51.48 31.51
C SER A 176 -9.85 -51.59 30.02
N GLU A 177 -8.99 -52.29 29.27
CA GLU A 177 -9.28 -52.67 27.87
C GLU A 177 -10.45 -53.67 27.72
N ASN A 178 -10.96 -54.24 28.83
CA ASN A 178 -12.07 -55.19 28.80
C ASN A 178 -13.45 -54.54 28.87
N ARG A 179 -13.50 -53.23 29.13
CA ARG A 179 -14.72 -52.44 29.13
C ARG A 179 -15.57 -52.68 27.88
N VAL A 180 -16.87 -52.81 28.08
CA VAL A 180 -17.88 -52.90 27.02
C VAL A 180 -18.71 -51.63 27.03
N ALA A 181 -18.44 -50.72 26.09
CA ALA A 181 -19.14 -49.43 26.02
C ALA A 181 -20.68 -49.51 25.92
N ALA A 182 -21.23 -50.64 25.49
CA ALA A 182 -22.68 -50.86 25.43
C ALA A 182 -23.31 -51.20 26.79
N ASP A 183 -22.49 -51.62 27.76
CA ASP A 183 -22.92 -51.99 29.11
C ASP A 183 -22.84 -50.78 30.07
N ALA A 184 -22.10 -49.72 29.68
CA ALA A 184 -22.01 -48.47 30.43
C ALA A 184 -23.37 -47.79 30.67
N THR A 185 -23.54 -47.22 31.85
CA THR A 185 -24.78 -46.60 32.31
C THR A 185 -25.03 -45.22 31.69
N GLU A 186 -26.28 -44.73 31.76
CA GLU A 186 -26.61 -43.36 31.34
C GLU A 186 -25.93 -42.31 32.24
N GLU A 187 -25.67 -42.63 33.51
CA GLU A 187 -24.94 -41.75 34.43
C GLU A 187 -23.48 -41.60 34.02
N TRP A 188 -22.82 -42.72 33.68
CA TRP A 188 -21.47 -42.71 33.12
C TRP A 188 -21.41 -41.94 31.79
N ASN A 189 -22.33 -42.17 30.88
CA ASN A 189 -22.35 -41.48 29.57
C ASN A 189 -22.53 -39.96 29.69
N ASN A 190 -23.18 -39.47 30.76
CA ASN A 190 -23.35 -38.04 31.02
C ASN A 190 -22.24 -37.45 31.90
N SER A 191 -21.32 -38.27 32.38
CA SER A 191 -20.13 -37.84 33.12
C SER A 191 -19.06 -37.36 32.15
N ASP A 192 -18.05 -36.69 32.69
CA ASP A 192 -16.96 -36.04 31.96
C ASP A 192 -15.68 -36.37 32.73
N CYS A 193 -14.96 -37.38 32.25
CA CYS A 193 -13.87 -38.00 33.00
C CYS A 193 -12.59 -37.18 33.01
N ASP A 194 -12.32 -36.44 31.95
CA ASP A 194 -11.10 -35.66 31.79
C ASP A 194 -11.31 -34.15 32.02
N ASN A 195 -12.58 -33.74 32.22
CA ASN A 195 -13.04 -32.41 32.58
C ASN A 195 -12.82 -31.36 31.48
N ASP A 196 -12.96 -31.78 30.24
CA ASP A 196 -12.79 -30.95 29.04
C ASP A 196 -14.11 -30.25 28.63
N GLY A 197 -15.24 -30.73 29.15
CA GLY A 197 -16.59 -30.21 28.88
C GLY A 197 -17.39 -31.01 27.86
N LEU A 198 -16.83 -32.06 27.27
CA LEU A 198 -17.52 -33.07 26.48
C LEU A 198 -17.89 -34.27 27.38
N SER A 199 -19.06 -34.86 27.16
CA SER A 199 -19.47 -36.01 27.98
C SER A 199 -18.87 -37.30 27.42
N ASN A 200 -18.59 -38.28 28.27
CA ASN A 200 -18.09 -39.61 27.89
C ASN A 200 -18.88 -40.24 26.73
N GLY A 201 -20.21 -40.07 26.73
CA GLY A 201 -21.08 -40.58 25.67
C GLY A 201 -20.98 -39.79 24.37
N ASP A 202 -20.77 -38.47 24.45
CA ASP A 202 -20.54 -37.62 23.29
C ASP A 202 -19.15 -37.87 22.68
N GLU A 203 -18.13 -38.06 23.52
CA GLU A 203 -16.77 -38.41 23.09
C GLU A 203 -16.74 -39.69 22.25
N VAL A 204 -17.40 -40.75 22.74
CA VAL A 204 -17.56 -41.99 21.98
C VAL A 204 -18.29 -41.76 20.66
N ALA A 205 -19.22 -40.80 20.61
CA ALA A 205 -20.00 -40.50 19.40
C ALA A 205 -19.20 -39.71 18.36
N VAL A 206 -18.32 -38.79 18.80
CA VAL A 206 -17.45 -38.00 17.90
C VAL A 206 -16.14 -38.73 17.57
N GLY A 207 -15.69 -39.64 18.44
CA GLY A 207 -14.48 -40.43 18.29
C GLY A 207 -13.26 -39.88 19.04
N THR A 208 -13.47 -38.99 20.02
CA THR A 208 -12.44 -38.47 20.92
C THR A 208 -12.14 -39.44 22.05
N GLU A 209 -11.05 -39.19 22.78
CA GLU A 209 -10.49 -40.10 23.79
C GLU A 209 -10.91 -39.68 25.22
N ILE A 210 -11.80 -40.46 25.84
CA ILE A 210 -12.47 -40.19 27.16
C ILE A 210 -11.59 -39.73 28.34
N LEU A 211 -10.28 -39.99 28.29
CA LEU A 211 -9.34 -39.65 29.35
C LEU A 211 -8.30 -38.61 28.93
N ILE A 212 -8.44 -38.03 27.74
CA ILE A 212 -7.51 -37.10 27.12
C ILE A 212 -8.28 -35.83 26.75
N PRO A 213 -8.15 -34.75 27.53
CA PRO A 213 -8.96 -33.53 27.35
C PRO A 213 -8.85 -32.82 26.00
N ASP A 214 -7.89 -33.23 25.18
CA ASP A 214 -7.50 -32.63 23.90
C ASP A 214 -6.95 -33.78 23.05
N THR A 215 -7.83 -34.35 22.23
CA THR A 215 -7.56 -35.61 21.53
C THR A 215 -6.52 -35.45 20.43
N ASP A 216 -6.53 -34.33 19.71
CA ASP A 216 -5.62 -34.09 18.58
C ASP A 216 -4.38 -33.26 18.96
N GLY A 217 -4.38 -32.70 20.16
CA GLY A 217 -3.24 -32.04 20.79
C GLY A 217 -3.04 -30.60 20.36
N ASP A 218 -4.04 -29.93 19.75
CA ASP A 218 -3.90 -28.58 19.24
C ASP A 218 -4.04 -27.47 20.30
N GLY A 219 -4.41 -27.84 21.52
CA GLY A 219 -4.55 -26.96 22.67
C GLY A 219 -5.94 -26.34 22.85
N ASP A 220 -6.90 -26.61 21.96
CA ASP A 220 -8.33 -26.54 22.24
C ASP A 220 -8.77 -27.83 22.97
N LEU A 221 -9.79 -27.72 23.83
CA LEU A 221 -10.33 -28.89 24.53
C LEU A 221 -11.45 -29.50 23.69
N ASP A 222 -11.65 -30.82 23.68
CA ASP A 222 -12.62 -31.44 22.76
C ASP A 222 -14.05 -30.90 22.96
N GLY A 223 -14.42 -30.53 24.19
CA GLY A 223 -15.68 -29.88 24.53
C GLY A 223 -15.88 -28.46 23.97
N THR A 224 -14.82 -27.78 23.55
CA THR A 224 -14.85 -26.44 22.92
C THR A 224 -14.37 -26.40 21.48
N ASP A 225 -13.68 -27.44 21.03
CA ASP A 225 -13.13 -27.57 19.70
C ASP A 225 -14.23 -27.72 18.63
N THR A 226 -13.99 -27.10 17.49
CA THR A 226 -14.82 -27.22 16.30
C THR A 226 -14.55 -28.48 15.47
N ASP A 227 -13.35 -29.07 15.56
CA ASP A 227 -13.00 -30.34 14.91
C ASP A 227 -11.92 -31.10 15.73
N PRO A 228 -12.30 -31.75 16.86
CA PRO A 228 -11.37 -32.34 17.86
C PRO A 228 -10.56 -33.56 17.40
N LEU A 229 -10.48 -33.78 16.08
CA LEU A 229 -9.73 -34.86 15.46
C LEU A 229 -8.77 -34.35 14.38
N ASP A 230 -8.72 -33.04 14.14
CA ASP A 230 -7.89 -32.39 13.14
C ASP A 230 -7.07 -31.28 13.79
N ASN A 231 -5.83 -31.61 14.14
CA ASN A 231 -4.95 -30.73 14.89
C ASN A 231 -4.54 -29.42 14.18
N CYS A 232 -5.03 -29.19 12.96
CA CYS A 232 -4.86 -27.94 12.22
C CYS A 232 -6.14 -27.10 12.17
N VAL A 233 -7.18 -27.47 12.91
CA VAL A 233 -8.49 -26.82 12.91
C VAL A 233 -8.90 -26.47 14.34
N TYR A 234 -8.39 -25.34 14.82
CA TYR A 234 -8.69 -24.85 16.16
C TYR A 234 -9.61 -23.63 16.17
N SER A 235 -10.24 -23.38 17.31
CA SER A 235 -11.08 -22.20 17.50
C SER A 235 -10.28 -20.97 17.97
N ALA A 236 -10.94 -19.80 18.00
CA ALA A 236 -10.35 -18.60 18.59
C ALA A 236 -10.05 -18.70 20.11
N ASN A 237 -10.47 -19.79 20.76
CA ASN A 237 -10.17 -20.06 22.17
C ASN A 237 -8.94 -20.94 22.37
N GLN A 238 -8.27 -21.35 21.28
CA GLN A 238 -7.04 -22.14 21.36
C GLN A 238 -6.08 -21.54 22.36
N ASN A 239 -5.51 -22.40 23.19
CA ASN A 239 -4.44 -22.04 24.07
C ASN A 239 -3.17 -22.80 23.64
N PRO A 240 -2.26 -22.18 22.88
CA PRO A 240 -1.03 -22.82 22.42
C PRO A 240 -0.14 -23.34 23.57
N ALA A 241 -0.34 -22.88 24.81
CA ALA A 241 0.36 -23.41 25.97
C ALA A 241 -0.12 -24.82 26.38
N ASN A 242 -1.28 -25.25 25.89
CA ASN A 242 -1.83 -26.58 26.09
C ASN A 242 -1.50 -27.53 24.92
N ALA A 243 -1.14 -26.98 23.75
CA ALA A 243 -0.80 -27.75 22.58
C ALA A 243 0.39 -28.69 22.81
N ASP A 244 0.33 -29.86 22.19
CA ASP A 244 1.24 -30.95 22.41
C ASP A 244 2.49 -30.88 21.49
N ALA A 245 3.38 -31.87 21.63
CA ALA A 245 4.60 -31.91 20.82
C ALA A 245 4.35 -32.34 19.36
N ALA A 246 3.23 -33.01 19.06
CA ALA A 246 2.86 -33.38 17.71
C ALA A 246 2.35 -32.14 16.94
N TRP A 247 1.51 -31.32 17.57
CA TRP A 247 1.04 -30.05 17.04
C TRP A 247 2.19 -29.08 16.76
N ASN A 248 3.10 -28.90 17.72
CA ASN A 248 4.28 -28.03 17.53
C ASN A 248 5.19 -28.48 16.36
N ALA A 249 5.11 -29.75 15.94
CA ALA A 249 5.88 -30.32 14.83
C ALA A 249 5.06 -30.44 13.53
N ALA A 250 3.77 -30.09 13.57
CA ALA A 250 2.92 -29.95 12.40
C ALA A 250 3.26 -28.65 11.65
N ASP A 251 2.75 -28.56 10.44
CA ASP A 251 2.91 -27.47 9.48
C ASP A 251 1.52 -27.29 8.86
N CYS A 252 0.69 -26.51 9.56
CA CYS A 252 -0.76 -26.52 9.33
C CYS A 252 -1.17 -25.73 8.09
N ASP A 253 -0.45 -24.67 7.77
CA ASP A 253 -0.64 -23.88 6.55
C ASP A 253 0.13 -24.43 5.33
N ASN A 254 1.03 -25.40 5.55
CA ASN A 254 1.83 -26.09 4.55
C ASN A 254 2.86 -25.20 3.84
N ASP A 255 3.39 -24.20 4.55
CA ASP A 255 4.42 -23.30 4.04
C ASP A 255 5.85 -23.88 4.21
N GLY A 256 6.02 -24.87 5.09
CA GLY A 256 7.28 -25.55 5.37
C GLY A 256 7.98 -25.11 6.67
N VAL A 257 7.41 -24.19 7.42
CA VAL A 257 7.71 -23.87 8.82
C VAL A 257 6.78 -24.70 9.70
N THR A 258 7.25 -25.09 10.89
CA THR A 258 6.39 -25.79 11.85
C THR A 258 5.72 -24.81 12.78
N ASN A 259 4.51 -25.10 13.24
CA ASN A 259 3.74 -24.24 14.16
C ASN A 259 4.59 -23.77 15.37
N GLY A 260 5.42 -24.66 15.93
CA GLY A 260 6.27 -24.32 17.08
C GLY A 260 7.43 -23.35 16.74
N ASP A 261 7.94 -23.40 15.51
CA ASP A 261 8.93 -22.45 14.99
C ASP A 261 8.27 -21.10 14.66
N GLU A 262 7.03 -21.11 14.15
CA GLU A 262 6.25 -19.91 13.86
C GLU A 262 5.90 -19.12 15.10
N ILE A 263 5.36 -19.77 16.13
CA ILE A 263 5.13 -19.14 17.44
C ILE A 263 6.41 -18.50 17.99
N ALA A 264 7.56 -19.14 17.78
CA ALA A 264 8.85 -18.63 18.24
C ALA A 264 9.33 -17.42 17.42
N ALA A 265 8.99 -17.36 16.14
CA ALA A 265 9.24 -16.23 15.25
C ALA A 265 8.21 -15.09 15.44
N GLY A 266 7.01 -15.42 15.91
CA GLY A 266 5.86 -14.52 15.99
C GLY A 266 5.00 -14.49 14.73
N THR A 267 5.20 -15.44 13.80
CA THR A 267 4.37 -15.65 12.61
C THR A 267 3.09 -16.43 12.95
N ASP A 268 2.14 -16.48 12.03
CA ASP A 268 0.80 -17.07 12.20
C ASP A 268 0.73 -18.46 11.58
N GLU A 269 0.60 -19.49 12.42
CA GLU A 269 0.64 -20.91 12.03
C GLU A 269 -0.55 -21.42 11.17
N GLN A 270 -1.48 -20.53 10.82
CA GLN A 270 -2.54 -20.76 9.83
C GLN A 270 -2.33 -19.99 8.53
N ASN A 271 -1.31 -19.15 8.43
CA ASN A 271 -1.12 -18.23 7.33
C ASN A 271 0.30 -18.36 6.74
N PRO A 272 0.43 -18.94 5.52
CA PRO A 272 1.74 -19.27 4.93
C PRO A 272 2.59 -18.05 4.51
N ASP A 273 2.10 -16.85 4.78
CA ASP A 273 2.67 -15.54 4.46
C ASP A 273 2.05 -14.53 5.46
N THR A 274 2.68 -14.42 6.64
CA THR A 274 2.11 -13.75 7.81
C THR A 274 1.85 -12.26 7.56
N ASP A 275 2.75 -11.57 6.89
CA ASP A 275 2.66 -10.14 6.64
C ASP A 275 2.04 -9.80 5.26
N GLY A 276 1.85 -10.82 4.43
CA GLY A 276 1.10 -10.78 3.19
C GLY A 276 1.87 -10.15 2.04
N ASP A 277 3.20 -10.09 2.11
CA ASP A 277 4.05 -9.39 1.15
C ASP A 277 4.27 -10.19 -0.15
N GLY A 278 3.89 -11.47 -0.16
CA GLY A 278 4.00 -12.38 -1.28
C GLY A 278 5.24 -13.27 -1.29
N ASP A 279 6.16 -13.14 -0.32
CA ASP A 279 7.15 -14.14 0.08
C ASP A 279 6.63 -14.92 1.31
N GLY A 280 6.68 -16.25 1.27
CA GLY A 280 6.15 -17.05 2.39
C GLY A 280 7.10 -17.04 3.59
N ASP A 281 6.58 -17.30 4.79
CA ASP A 281 7.33 -17.20 6.05
C ASP A 281 8.62 -18.04 6.07
N SER A 282 8.61 -19.21 5.41
CA SER A 282 9.79 -20.06 5.26
C SER A 282 10.95 -19.46 4.45
N THR A 283 10.70 -18.47 3.59
CA THR A 283 11.69 -17.86 2.70
C THR A 283 11.90 -16.36 2.90
N ASP A 284 10.96 -15.69 3.56
CA ASP A 284 11.06 -14.28 3.86
C ASP A 284 12.18 -13.99 4.89
N THR A 285 12.87 -12.88 4.65
CA THR A 285 13.88 -12.33 5.53
C THR A 285 13.32 -11.54 6.72
N ASP A 286 12.10 -11.03 6.64
CA ASP A 286 11.41 -10.33 7.73
C ASP A 286 9.88 -10.54 7.69
N PRO A 287 9.38 -11.76 8.03
CA PRO A 287 7.98 -12.20 7.84
C PRO A 287 6.93 -11.48 8.71
N LEU A 288 7.28 -10.34 9.30
CA LEU A 288 6.42 -9.51 10.15
C LEU A 288 6.36 -8.06 9.67
N ASP A 289 7.07 -7.70 8.61
CA ASP A 289 7.16 -6.34 8.07
C ASP A 289 7.04 -6.36 6.55
N ASN A 290 5.79 -6.21 6.11
CA ASN A 290 5.42 -6.34 4.71
C ASN A 290 6.01 -5.27 3.77
N CYS A 291 6.75 -4.29 4.29
CA CYS A 291 7.49 -3.31 3.50
C CYS A 291 8.98 -3.60 3.39
N VAL A 292 9.46 -4.70 3.98
CA VAL A 292 10.84 -5.14 3.85
C VAL A 292 10.97 -6.07 2.66
N TYR A 293 11.67 -5.62 1.63
CA TYR A 293 11.87 -6.43 0.44
C TYR A 293 12.69 -7.70 0.69
N SER A 294 12.14 -8.79 0.15
CA SER A 294 12.77 -10.09 0.05
C SER A 294 12.97 -10.49 -1.42
N VAL A 295 14.00 -11.28 -1.71
CA VAL A 295 14.33 -11.64 -3.11
C VAL A 295 13.33 -12.61 -3.75
N ASN A 296 12.49 -13.27 -2.95
CA ASN A 296 11.45 -14.18 -3.45
C ASN A 296 10.06 -13.55 -3.43
N GLN A 297 9.95 -12.29 -2.99
CA GLN A 297 8.71 -11.53 -3.02
C GLN A 297 8.08 -11.58 -4.42
N ASN A 298 6.81 -11.94 -4.45
CA ASN A 298 6.03 -11.97 -5.66
C ASN A 298 4.73 -11.21 -5.43
N PRO A 299 4.62 -9.98 -5.94
CA PRO A 299 3.44 -9.15 -5.75
C PRO A 299 2.12 -9.77 -6.27
N ALA A 300 2.19 -10.77 -7.15
CA ALA A 300 1.01 -11.51 -7.59
C ALA A 300 0.42 -12.44 -6.51
N ASN A 301 1.20 -12.76 -5.48
CA ASN A 301 0.81 -13.55 -4.31
C ASN A 301 0.45 -12.67 -3.11
N ALA A 302 0.88 -11.40 -3.10
CA ALA A 302 0.66 -10.47 -2.01
C ALA A 302 -0.83 -10.22 -1.71
N ASP A 303 -1.12 -9.96 -0.44
CA ASP A 303 -2.47 -9.82 0.08
C ASP A 303 -3.06 -8.40 -0.12
N ALA A 304 -4.27 -8.17 0.38
CA ALA A 304 -4.92 -6.86 0.26
C ALA A 304 -4.32 -5.79 1.19
N THR A 305 -3.64 -6.20 2.27
CA THR A 305 -2.98 -5.33 3.24
C THR A 305 -1.72 -4.73 2.63
N TRP A 306 -0.88 -5.56 2.01
CA TRP A 306 0.30 -5.15 1.27
C TRP A 306 -0.06 -4.24 0.09
N ASN A 307 -1.07 -4.61 -0.71
CA ASN A 307 -1.54 -3.78 -1.83
C ASN A 307 -2.04 -2.38 -1.41
N ALA A 308 -2.42 -2.20 -0.13
CA ALA A 308 -2.89 -0.94 0.43
C ALA A 308 -1.80 -0.20 1.23
N ALA A 309 -0.63 -0.81 1.42
CA ALA A 309 0.54 -0.18 2.00
C ALA A 309 1.19 0.78 0.99
N ASP A 310 2.03 1.67 1.53
CA ASP A 310 2.83 2.68 0.83
C ASP A 310 4.24 2.50 1.38
N CYS A 311 4.98 1.56 0.80
CA CYS A 311 6.19 1.03 1.43
C CYS A 311 7.41 1.94 1.29
N ASP A 312 7.51 2.67 0.19
CA ASP A 312 8.56 3.65 -0.04
C ASP A 312 8.19 5.08 0.41
N ASN A 313 6.94 5.29 0.83
CA ASN A 313 6.41 6.53 1.42
C ASN A 313 6.34 7.69 0.43
N ASP A 314 6.03 7.40 -0.83
CA ASP A 314 5.91 8.36 -1.91
C ASP A 314 4.47 8.95 -2.04
N GLY A 315 3.49 8.29 -1.41
CA GLY A 315 2.08 8.65 -1.41
C GLY A 315 1.21 7.85 -2.40
N SER A 316 1.81 6.98 -3.19
CA SER A 316 1.17 5.88 -3.90
C SER A 316 1.01 4.67 -2.96
N THR A 317 0.16 3.72 -3.36
CA THR A 317 0.10 2.43 -2.68
C THR A 317 0.72 1.38 -3.58
N ASN A 318 1.31 0.33 -3.04
CA ASN A 318 1.94 -0.76 -3.81
C ASN A 318 1.01 -1.28 -4.93
N GLY A 319 -0.29 -1.46 -4.64
CA GLY A 319 -1.27 -1.90 -5.63
C GLY A 319 -1.58 -0.88 -6.74
N ALA A 320 -1.42 0.41 -6.48
CA ALA A 320 -1.51 1.47 -7.47
C ALA A 320 -0.25 1.53 -8.34
N GLU A 321 0.91 1.33 -7.73
CA GLU A 321 2.22 1.33 -8.41
C GLU A 321 2.33 0.18 -9.39
N ILE A 322 1.99 -1.04 -8.99
CA ILE A 322 1.91 -2.19 -9.90
C ILE A 322 0.98 -1.92 -11.08
N ALA A 323 -0.13 -1.21 -10.86
CA ALA A 323 -1.08 -0.86 -11.92
C ALA A 323 -0.53 0.23 -12.86
N ALA A 324 0.30 1.15 -12.35
CA ALA A 324 1.00 2.17 -13.11
C ALA A 324 2.25 1.62 -13.81
N GLY A 325 2.86 0.55 -13.29
CA GLY A 325 4.13 0.00 -13.72
C GLY A 325 5.35 0.61 -13.02
N THR A 326 5.13 1.35 -11.93
CA THR A 326 6.18 1.88 -11.05
C THR A 326 6.66 0.84 -10.04
N ASP A 327 7.76 1.11 -9.34
CA ASP A 327 8.43 0.19 -8.41
C ASP A 327 8.06 0.52 -6.96
N GLU A 328 7.34 -0.39 -6.30
CA GLU A 328 6.78 -0.26 -4.93
C GLU A 328 7.79 -0.05 -3.79
N GLN A 329 9.08 -0.05 -4.11
CA GLN A 329 10.18 0.22 -3.17
C GLN A 329 11.00 1.45 -3.54
N ASN A 330 10.71 2.07 -4.69
CA ASN A 330 11.45 3.19 -5.20
C ASN A 330 10.50 4.38 -5.37
N PRO A 331 10.59 5.39 -4.47
CA PRO A 331 9.59 6.45 -4.39
C PRO A 331 9.59 7.44 -5.57
N ASP A 332 10.48 7.23 -6.53
CA ASP A 332 10.68 8.02 -7.75
C ASP A 332 11.23 7.06 -8.82
N THR A 333 10.33 6.43 -9.58
CA THR A 333 10.66 5.31 -10.48
C THR A 333 11.56 5.73 -11.64
N ASP A 334 11.32 6.89 -12.22
CA ASP A 334 12.07 7.37 -13.38
C ASP A 334 13.23 8.32 -13.03
N GLY A 335 13.30 8.72 -11.75
CA GLY A 335 14.41 9.43 -11.16
C GLY A 335 14.40 10.93 -11.45
N ASP A 336 13.28 11.50 -11.87
CA ASP A 336 13.19 12.90 -12.27
C ASP A 336 13.10 13.90 -11.09
N GLY A 337 12.91 13.37 -9.88
CA GLY A 337 12.83 14.12 -8.63
C GLY A 337 11.41 14.55 -8.23
N ASP A 338 10.37 14.20 -8.99
CA ASP A 338 9.00 14.06 -8.51
C ASP A 338 8.77 12.63 -7.96
N LEU A 339 7.88 12.49 -6.98
CA LEU A 339 7.54 11.19 -6.42
C LEU A 339 6.41 10.56 -7.24
N ASP A 340 6.38 9.23 -7.40
CA ASP A 340 5.40 8.57 -8.28
C ASP A 340 3.94 8.90 -7.90
N GLY A 341 3.66 9.07 -6.61
CA GLY A 341 2.36 9.48 -6.06
C GLY A 341 1.91 10.90 -6.41
N THR A 342 2.83 11.75 -6.86
CA THR A 342 2.54 13.11 -7.33
C THR A 342 2.86 13.35 -8.80
N ASP A 343 3.63 12.48 -9.43
CA ASP A 343 4.03 12.57 -10.81
C ASP A 343 2.88 12.24 -11.77
N THR A 344 2.80 13.03 -12.84
CA THR A 344 1.87 12.83 -13.94
C THR A 344 2.33 11.80 -14.97
N ASP A 345 3.62 11.48 -15.05
CA ASP A 345 4.17 10.45 -15.95
C ASP A 345 5.41 9.74 -15.34
N PRO A 346 5.23 8.93 -14.28
CA PRO A 346 6.32 8.36 -13.45
C PRO A 346 7.19 7.29 -14.12
N LEU A 347 7.14 7.21 -15.45
CA LEU A 347 7.91 6.27 -16.26
C LEU A 347 8.70 6.97 -17.35
N ASP A 348 8.59 8.29 -17.48
CA ASP A 348 9.24 9.09 -18.51
C ASP A 348 9.91 10.31 -17.89
N ASN A 349 11.19 10.12 -17.55
CA ASN A 349 12.00 11.09 -16.84
C ASN A 349 12.26 12.42 -17.58
N CYS A 350 11.78 12.58 -18.82
CA CYS A 350 11.83 13.83 -19.56
C CYS A 350 10.48 14.55 -19.64
N VAL A 351 9.44 14.03 -19.01
CA VAL A 351 8.15 14.69 -18.90
C VAL A 351 8.12 15.54 -17.65
N TYR A 352 8.03 16.85 -17.83
CA TYR A 352 7.95 17.76 -16.70
C TYR A 352 6.65 17.65 -15.92
N SER A 353 6.81 17.63 -14.61
CA SER A 353 5.74 17.77 -13.63
C SER A 353 5.89 19.07 -12.83
N ALA A 354 4.80 19.56 -12.23
CA ALA A 354 4.87 20.77 -11.40
C ALA A 354 5.56 20.57 -10.03
N ASN A 355 5.78 19.33 -9.61
CA ASN A 355 6.40 18.99 -8.32
C ASN A 355 7.84 18.49 -8.47
N GLN A 356 8.32 18.30 -9.71
CA GLN A 356 9.70 17.96 -10.03
C GLN A 356 10.67 18.85 -9.27
N ASN A 357 11.63 18.21 -8.62
CA ASN A 357 12.71 18.89 -7.92
C ASN A 357 14.06 18.31 -8.38
N PRO A 358 14.78 19.01 -9.27
CA PRO A 358 16.06 18.54 -9.80
C PRO A 358 17.14 18.26 -8.74
N ALA A 359 16.99 18.79 -7.51
CA ALA A 359 17.90 18.49 -6.41
C ALA A 359 17.71 17.06 -5.84
N ASN A 360 16.56 16.44 -6.10
CA ASN A 360 16.23 15.07 -5.72
C ASN A 360 16.43 14.08 -6.88
N ALA A 361 16.51 14.58 -8.12
CA ALA A 361 16.68 13.77 -9.32
C ALA A 361 17.95 12.89 -9.27
N ASP A 362 17.86 11.73 -9.91
CA ASP A 362 18.86 10.69 -9.89
C ASP A 362 19.98 10.91 -10.92
N ALA A 363 20.91 9.97 -10.99
CA ALA A 363 22.03 10.07 -11.94
C ALA A 363 21.63 9.80 -13.40
N ALA A 364 20.55 9.06 -13.64
CA ALA A 364 20.04 8.78 -14.97
C ALA A 364 19.38 10.03 -15.57
N TRP A 365 18.54 10.72 -14.81
CA TRP A 365 17.95 12.00 -15.19
C TRP A 365 19.02 13.07 -15.45
N ASN A 366 20.01 13.21 -14.56
CA ASN A 366 21.13 14.15 -14.76
C ASN A 366 21.95 13.89 -16.05
N ALA A 367 21.91 12.66 -16.59
CA ALA A 367 22.61 12.26 -17.80
C ALA A 367 21.72 12.26 -19.05
N ALA A 368 20.40 12.49 -18.88
CA ALA A 368 19.47 12.69 -19.97
C ALA A 368 19.67 14.07 -20.61
N ASP A 369 19.11 14.21 -21.81
CA ASP A 369 19.10 15.41 -22.67
C ASP A 369 17.64 15.55 -23.09
N CYS A 370 16.83 16.16 -22.23
CA CYS A 370 15.38 16.05 -22.31
C CYS A 370 14.76 16.95 -23.40
N ASP A 371 15.35 18.11 -23.65
CA ASP A 371 14.94 19.01 -24.71
C ASP A 371 15.66 18.77 -26.06
N ASN A 372 16.68 17.90 -26.06
CA ASN A 372 17.43 17.44 -27.23
C ASN A 372 18.29 18.53 -27.88
N ASP A 373 18.84 19.42 -27.06
CA ASP A 373 19.71 20.53 -27.47
C ASP A 373 21.20 20.10 -27.57
N GLY A 374 21.55 18.96 -26.96
CA GLY A 374 22.90 18.39 -26.92
C GLY A 374 23.67 18.66 -25.62
N SER A 375 23.09 19.40 -24.69
CA SER A 375 23.43 19.44 -23.27
C SER A 375 22.77 18.27 -22.54
N THR A 376 23.18 18.05 -21.30
CA THR A 376 22.47 17.12 -20.41
C THR A 376 21.86 17.93 -19.29
N ASN A 377 20.75 17.48 -18.69
CA ASN A 377 20.08 18.18 -17.59
C ASN A 377 21.06 18.60 -16.48
N GLY A 378 21.99 17.71 -16.11
CA GLY A 378 23.00 18.01 -15.09
C GLY A 378 24.05 19.05 -15.51
N ALA A 379 24.32 19.20 -16.81
CA ALA A 379 25.17 20.25 -17.36
C ALA A 379 24.42 21.59 -17.40
N GLU A 380 23.14 21.56 -17.73
CA GLU A 380 22.28 22.74 -17.82
C GLU A 380 22.08 23.37 -16.44
N ILE A 381 21.74 22.57 -15.44
CA ILE A 381 21.67 23.02 -14.04
C ILE A 381 22.99 23.66 -13.58
N ALA A 382 24.14 23.13 -14.04
CA ALA A 382 25.45 23.67 -13.71
C ALA A 382 25.76 24.99 -14.45
N ALA A 383 25.23 25.14 -15.67
CA ALA A 383 25.31 26.35 -16.47
C ALA A 383 24.29 27.42 -16.02
N GLY A 384 23.18 27.00 -15.40
CA GLY A 384 22.04 27.85 -15.07
C GLY A 384 21.00 27.95 -16.17
N THR A 385 21.07 27.08 -17.18
CA THR A 385 20.09 26.95 -18.27
C THR A 385 18.93 26.04 -17.86
N ASP A 386 17.84 26.03 -18.64
CA ASP A 386 16.60 25.32 -18.36
C ASP A 386 16.54 23.98 -19.10
N GLU A 387 16.56 22.87 -18.35
CA GLU A 387 16.61 21.48 -18.85
C GLU A 387 15.44 21.02 -19.75
N GLN A 388 14.46 21.89 -19.97
CA GLN A 388 13.32 21.65 -20.85
C GLN A 388 13.26 22.63 -22.02
N ASN A 389 14.14 23.61 -22.05
CA ASN A 389 14.14 24.66 -23.04
C ASN A 389 15.47 24.65 -23.80
N PRO A 390 15.48 24.18 -25.07
CA PRO A 390 16.72 23.90 -25.79
C PRO A 390 17.53 25.15 -26.18
N ASP A 391 17.02 26.34 -25.85
CA ASP A 391 17.60 27.66 -26.12
C ASP A 391 17.11 28.60 -25.00
N THR A 392 17.88 28.71 -23.91
CA THR A 392 17.46 29.35 -22.67
C THR A 392 17.28 30.86 -22.81
N ASP A 393 18.17 31.53 -23.52
CA ASP A 393 18.13 32.97 -23.70
C ASP A 393 17.41 33.42 -24.98
N GLY A 394 17.07 32.45 -25.85
CA GLY A 394 16.22 32.63 -27.01
C GLY A 394 16.94 33.24 -28.20
N ASP A 395 18.27 33.23 -28.23
CA ASP A 395 19.07 33.90 -29.24
C ASP A 395 19.15 33.14 -30.58
N GLY A 396 18.68 31.88 -30.60
CA GLY A 396 18.64 31.00 -31.74
C GLY A 396 19.85 30.09 -31.90
N ASP A 397 20.82 30.11 -30.98
CA ASP A 397 21.76 29.01 -30.70
C ASP A 397 21.20 28.10 -29.60
N LEU A 398 21.52 26.81 -29.65
CA LEU A 398 21.09 25.87 -28.62
C LEU A 398 22.07 25.89 -27.45
N ASP A 399 21.61 25.68 -26.21
CA ASP A 399 22.46 25.81 -25.01
C ASP A 399 23.72 24.92 -25.08
N GLY A 400 23.59 23.71 -25.66
CA GLY A 400 24.68 22.75 -25.87
C GLY A 400 25.73 23.18 -26.89
N THR A 401 25.46 24.19 -27.71
CA THR A 401 26.41 24.78 -28.66
C THR A 401 26.75 26.24 -28.39
N ASP A 402 25.98 26.92 -27.55
CA ASP A 402 26.17 28.31 -27.20
C ASP A 402 27.37 28.52 -26.25
N THR A 403 28.08 29.62 -26.50
CA THR A 403 29.18 30.09 -25.68
C THR A 403 28.75 30.89 -24.45
N ASP A 404 27.55 31.48 -24.45
CA ASP A 404 26.98 32.22 -23.31
C ASP A 404 25.43 32.12 -23.28
N PRO A 405 24.87 30.93 -22.96
CA PRO A 405 23.43 30.60 -23.10
C PRO A 405 22.48 31.32 -22.11
N LEU A 406 22.94 32.40 -21.50
CA LEU A 406 22.18 33.21 -20.55
C LEU A 406 22.15 34.70 -20.95
N ASP A 407 22.81 35.07 -22.04
CA ASP A 407 22.95 36.45 -22.50
C ASP A 407 22.66 36.50 -24.00
N ASN A 408 21.39 36.78 -24.31
CA ASN A 408 20.86 36.79 -25.67
C ASN A 408 21.46 37.83 -26.61
N CYS A 409 22.35 38.71 -26.12
CA CYS A 409 23.09 39.66 -26.94
C CYS A 409 24.54 39.24 -27.20
N VAL A 410 24.96 38.06 -26.75
CA VAL A 410 26.29 37.51 -27.01
C VAL A 410 26.25 36.63 -28.25
N TYR A 411 26.72 37.18 -29.36
CA TYR A 411 26.75 36.42 -30.61
C TYR A 411 27.64 35.18 -30.57
N SER A 412 27.07 34.09 -31.07
CA SER A 412 27.75 32.83 -31.31
C SER A 412 27.84 32.49 -32.81
N ALA A 413 28.80 31.63 -33.18
CA ALA A 413 28.95 31.18 -34.57
C ALA A 413 27.82 30.24 -35.07
N ASN A 414 27.04 29.65 -34.16
CA ASN A 414 25.94 28.75 -34.50
C ASN A 414 24.56 29.42 -34.41
N GLN A 415 24.51 30.65 -33.89
CA GLN A 415 23.30 31.45 -33.78
C GLN A 415 22.58 31.57 -35.12
N ASN A 416 21.28 31.30 -35.10
CA ASN A 416 20.40 31.43 -36.25
C ASN A 416 19.19 32.29 -35.88
N PRO A 417 19.15 33.57 -36.30
CA PRO A 417 18.04 34.47 -35.98
C PRO A 417 16.65 33.99 -36.41
N ALA A 418 16.57 33.06 -37.37
CA ALA A 418 15.29 32.45 -37.76
C ALA A 418 14.70 31.50 -36.70
N ASN A 419 15.53 31.06 -35.75
CA ASN A 419 15.14 30.22 -34.61
C ASN A 419 14.97 31.03 -33.32
N ALA A 420 15.47 32.28 -33.29
CA ALA A 420 15.41 33.15 -32.13
C ALA A 420 13.96 33.44 -31.70
N ASP A 421 13.79 33.65 -30.40
CA ASP A 421 12.50 33.85 -29.76
C ASP A 421 12.03 35.32 -29.84
N ALA A 422 10.87 35.61 -29.26
CA ALA A 422 10.35 36.97 -29.27
C ALA A 422 11.13 37.94 -28.36
N ALA A 423 11.75 37.45 -27.29
CA ALA A 423 12.53 38.28 -26.37
C ALA A 423 13.83 38.76 -27.03
N TRP A 424 14.50 37.91 -27.80
CA TRP A 424 15.64 38.31 -28.63
C TRP A 424 15.25 39.32 -29.70
N ASN A 425 14.12 39.11 -30.39
CA ASN A 425 13.63 40.07 -31.40
C ASN A 425 13.28 41.45 -30.81
N ASP A 426 12.83 41.51 -29.55
CA ASP A 426 12.50 42.76 -28.84
C ASP A 426 13.73 43.40 -28.16
N ALA A 427 14.89 42.73 -28.17
CA ALA A 427 16.15 43.26 -27.63
C ALA A 427 16.80 44.27 -28.60
N ASP A 428 17.68 45.10 -28.04
CA ASP A 428 18.48 46.12 -28.73
C ASP A 428 19.94 45.85 -28.31
N CYS A 429 20.59 44.93 -29.01
CA CYS A 429 21.83 44.31 -28.53
C CYS A 429 23.06 45.20 -28.68
N ASP A 430 23.10 46.05 -29.70
CA ASP A 430 24.17 47.01 -29.91
C ASP A 430 23.87 48.41 -29.33
N ASN A 431 22.66 48.62 -28.79
CA ASN A 431 22.20 49.79 -28.05
C ASN A 431 22.10 51.05 -28.92
N ASP A 432 21.67 50.88 -30.16
CA ASP A 432 21.56 51.94 -31.15
C ASP A 432 20.14 52.57 -31.19
N GLY A 433 19.16 51.89 -30.59
CA GLY A 433 17.77 52.32 -30.49
C GLY A 433 16.80 51.64 -31.46
N SER A 434 17.29 50.77 -32.35
CA SER A 434 16.53 49.76 -33.09
C SER A 434 16.48 48.45 -32.29
N THR A 435 15.49 47.61 -32.58
CA THR A 435 15.46 46.26 -32.03
C THR A 435 16.01 45.27 -33.04
N ASN A 436 16.58 44.15 -32.60
CA ASN A 436 17.07 43.10 -33.49
C ASN A 436 16.02 42.69 -34.55
N GLY A 437 14.74 42.63 -34.16
CA GLY A 437 13.64 42.34 -35.07
C GLY A 437 13.37 43.44 -36.11
N ASP A 438 13.53 44.71 -35.74
CA ASP A 438 13.46 45.85 -36.68
C ASP A 438 14.66 45.85 -37.64
N GLU A 439 15.85 45.48 -37.15
CA GLU A 439 17.08 45.42 -37.92
C GLU A 439 17.07 44.30 -38.96
N ILE A 440 16.64 43.09 -38.59
CA ILE A 440 16.38 42.00 -39.56
C ILE A 440 15.42 42.46 -40.67
N ALA A 441 14.40 43.23 -40.30
CA ALA A 441 13.39 43.71 -41.24
C ALA A 441 13.94 44.82 -42.16
N ALA A 442 14.82 45.67 -41.64
CA ALA A 442 15.52 46.72 -42.37
C ALA A 442 16.68 46.17 -43.22
N GLY A 443 17.25 45.03 -42.83
CA GLY A 443 18.46 44.45 -43.42
C GLY A 443 19.77 45.00 -42.84
N THR A 444 19.70 45.64 -41.67
CA THR A 444 20.84 46.10 -40.88
C THR A 444 21.42 44.98 -40.01
N ASP A 445 22.56 45.19 -39.36
CA ASP A 445 23.31 44.18 -38.59
C ASP A 445 23.08 44.36 -37.08
N GLU A 446 22.48 43.36 -36.42
CA GLU A 446 21.98 43.43 -35.03
C GLU A 446 23.08 43.55 -33.96
N GLN A 447 24.35 43.61 -34.39
CA GLN A 447 25.52 43.80 -33.55
C GLN A 447 26.31 45.06 -33.90
N ASN A 448 25.89 45.79 -34.92
CA ASN A 448 26.58 46.95 -35.43
C ASN A 448 25.68 48.18 -35.43
N PRO A 449 25.88 49.11 -34.48
CA PRO A 449 24.93 50.18 -34.20
C PRO A 449 24.84 51.27 -35.29
N ASP A 450 25.56 51.09 -36.40
CA ASP A 450 25.64 51.98 -37.56
C ASP A 450 26.09 51.11 -38.75
N THR A 451 25.12 50.55 -39.48
CA THR A 451 25.34 49.51 -40.47
C THR A 451 26.13 50.00 -41.69
N ASP A 452 25.83 51.20 -42.16
CA ASP A 452 26.47 51.76 -43.35
C ASP A 452 27.66 52.69 -43.03
N GLY A 453 27.83 53.03 -41.76
CA GLY A 453 28.99 53.73 -41.22
C GLY A 453 28.94 55.25 -41.43
N ASP A 454 27.77 55.84 -41.71
CA ASP A 454 27.66 57.28 -41.99
C ASP A 454 27.68 58.18 -40.74
N GLY A 455 27.66 57.56 -39.55
CA GLY A 455 27.70 58.24 -38.26
C GLY A 455 26.35 58.66 -37.70
N ASP A 456 25.24 58.28 -38.34
CA ASP A 456 23.93 58.10 -37.72
C ASP A 456 23.75 56.64 -37.25
N LEU A 457 22.99 56.42 -36.18
CA LEU A 457 22.71 55.07 -35.71
C LEU A 457 21.49 54.51 -36.46
N ASP A 458 21.42 53.21 -36.71
CA ASP A 458 20.35 52.59 -37.51
C ASP A 458 18.96 52.89 -36.94
N GLY A 459 18.82 52.94 -35.60
CA GLY A 459 17.62 53.34 -34.88
C GLY A 459 17.13 54.77 -35.13
N THR A 460 17.99 55.66 -35.64
CA THR A 460 17.64 57.03 -36.00
C THR A 460 17.81 57.38 -37.47
N ASP A 461 18.49 56.53 -38.23
CA ASP A 461 18.74 56.72 -39.65
C ASP A 461 17.48 56.47 -40.50
N THR A 462 17.33 57.33 -41.51
CA THR A 462 16.28 57.24 -42.51
C THR A 462 16.58 56.27 -43.66
N ASP A 463 17.84 55.93 -43.90
CA ASP A 463 18.25 54.93 -44.89
C ASP A 463 19.56 54.21 -44.48
N PRO A 464 19.52 53.36 -43.43
CA PRO A 464 20.70 52.76 -42.76
C PRO A 464 21.53 51.76 -43.59
N LEU A 465 21.30 51.70 -44.90
CA LEU A 465 22.02 50.83 -45.84
C LEU A 465 22.71 51.62 -46.95
N ASP A 466 22.59 52.95 -46.95
CA ASP A 466 23.15 53.84 -47.95
C ASP A 466 23.94 54.96 -47.27
N ASN A 467 25.24 54.74 -47.16
CA ASN A 467 26.15 55.66 -46.49
C ASN A 467 26.30 57.05 -47.17
N CYS A 468 25.65 57.28 -48.31
CA CYS A 468 25.54 58.60 -48.94
C CYS A 468 24.14 59.20 -48.85
N SER A 469 23.20 58.52 -48.21
CA SER A 469 21.96 59.13 -47.75
C SER A 469 22.28 60.21 -46.73
N TYR A 470 21.43 61.21 -46.62
CA TYR A 470 21.57 62.24 -45.60
C TYR A 470 20.45 62.13 -44.57
N SER A 471 20.88 62.13 -43.32
CA SER A 471 20.03 62.22 -42.14
C SER A 471 20.39 63.45 -41.30
N ALA A 472 19.39 64.01 -40.61
CA ALA A 472 19.60 65.15 -39.71
C ALA A 472 20.37 64.80 -38.42
N ASN A 473 20.54 63.51 -38.10
CA ASN A 473 21.25 63.04 -36.91
C ASN A 473 22.68 62.57 -37.20
N GLN A 474 23.07 62.49 -38.49
CA GLN A 474 24.43 62.16 -38.90
C GLN A 474 25.47 63.03 -38.21
N ASN A 475 26.50 62.36 -37.71
CA ASN A 475 27.67 63.00 -37.13
C ASN A 475 28.93 62.46 -37.80
N PRO A 476 29.55 63.22 -38.73
CA PRO A 476 30.78 62.83 -39.43
C PRO A 476 31.96 62.46 -38.51
N ALA A 477 31.93 62.90 -37.24
CA ALA A 477 32.96 62.50 -36.27
C ALA A 477 32.84 61.05 -35.78
N ASN A 478 31.67 60.44 -35.96
CA ASN A 478 31.37 59.05 -35.63
C ASN A 478 31.42 58.13 -36.86
N ALA A 479 31.38 58.71 -38.06
CA ALA A 479 31.41 57.98 -39.32
C ALA A 479 32.68 57.12 -39.49
N ASP A 480 32.51 56.02 -40.20
CA ASP A 480 33.51 54.98 -40.38
C ASP A 480 34.52 55.32 -41.51
N ALA A 481 35.45 54.40 -41.76
CA ALA A 481 36.45 54.61 -42.81
C ALA A 481 35.89 54.47 -44.24
N ALA A 482 34.78 53.76 -44.44
CA ALA A 482 34.13 53.61 -45.73
C ALA A 482 33.41 54.89 -46.13
N TRP A 483 32.65 55.50 -45.23
CA TRP A 483 32.02 56.82 -45.43
C TRP A 483 33.06 57.90 -45.73
N ASN A 484 34.14 57.96 -44.96
CA ASN A 484 35.24 58.91 -45.20
C ASN A 484 35.90 58.77 -46.59
N ALA A 485 35.80 57.60 -47.22
CA ALA A 485 36.34 57.31 -48.54
C ALA A 485 35.31 57.41 -49.67
N ALA A 486 34.03 57.60 -49.33
CA ALA A 486 32.96 57.86 -50.29
C ALA A 486 33.07 59.29 -50.84
N ASP A 487 32.37 59.51 -51.95
CA ASP A 487 32.25 60.77 -52.71
C ASP A 487 30.75 60.93 -52.96
N CYS A 488 30.03 61.42 -51.94
CA CYS A 488 28.58 61.29 -51.88
C CYS A 488 27.84 62.25 -52.82
N ASP A 489 28.38 63.43 -53.05
CA ASP A 489 27.86 64.41 -53.99
C ASP A 489 28.44 64.27 -55.41
N ASN A 490 29.42 63.38 -55.60
CA ASN A 490 30.05 63.00 -56.88
C ASN A 490 30.82 64.14 -57.54
N ASP A 491 31.48 64.96 -56.73
CA ASP A 491 32.24 66.13 -57.16
C ASP A 491 33.72 65.80 -57.44
N GLY A 492 34.17 64.63 -57.00
CA GLY A 492 35.52 64.10 -57.17
C GLY A 492 36.45 64.31 -55.98
N SER A 493 35.96 64.95 -54.92
CA SER A 493 36.50 64.93 -53.57
C SER A 493 35.94 63.73 -52.79
N THR A 494 36.44 63.46 -51.60
CA THR A 494 35.86 62.42 -50.74
C THR A 494 35.35 63.10 -49.48
N ASN A 495 34.32 62.56 -48.83
CA ASN A 495 33.75 63.14 -47.60
C ASN A 495 34.84 63.47 -46.57
N GLY A 496 35.81 62.57 -46.35
CA GLY A 496 36.92 62.81 -45.42
C GLY A 496 37.91 63.91 -45.85
N ALA A 497 38.03 64.16 -47.15
CA ALA A 497 38.80 65.28 -47.70
C ALA A 497 38.04 66.60 -47.56
N GLU A 498 36.73 66.58 -47.74
CA GLU A 498 35.84 67.74 -47.65
C GLU A 498 35.74 68.23 -46.21
N ILE A 499 35.49 67.34 -45.25
CA ILE A 499 35.54 67.63 -43.81
C ILE A 499 36.90 68.25 -43.42
N ALA A 500 38.00 67.79 -44.02
CA ALA A 500 39.34 68.33 -43.77
C ALA A 500 39.57 69.71 -44.41
N ALA A 501 38.95 69.97 -45.56
CA ALA A 501 38.97 71.25 -46.26
C ALA A 501 37.99 72.27 -45.66
N GLY A 502 36.95 71.79 -44.96
CA GLY A 502 35.85 72.59 -44.43
C GLY A 502 34.70 72.78 -45.41
N THR A 503 34.68 72.02 -46.51
CA THR A 503 33.60 71.97 -47.50
C THR A 503 32.49 71.02 -47.05
N ASP A 504 31.32 71.08 -47.71
CA ASP A 504 30.10 70.33 -47.37
C ASP A 504 30.00 69.06 -48.21
N GLU A 505 30.11 67.90 -47.57
CA GLU A 505 30.14 66.55 -48.17
C GLU A 505 28.88 66.11 -48.93
N GLN A 506 27.86 66.97 -48.97
CA GLN A 506 26.62 66.75 -49.73
C GLN A 506 26.41 67.81 -50.81
N ASN A 507 27.27 68.82 -50.87
CA ASN A 507 27.15 69.93 -51.79
C ASN A 507 28.39 69.99 -52.69
N PRO A 508 28.26 69.61 -53.97
CA PRO A 508 29.40 69.41 -54.85
C PRO A 508 30.13 70.71 -55.26
N ASP A 509 29.67 71.86 -54.75
CA ASP A 509 30.20 73.21 -54.97
C ASP A 509 29.81 74.05 -53.73
N THR A 510 30.68 74.05 -52.71
CA THR A 510 30.38 74.58 -51.37
C THR A 510 30.17 76.10 -51.39
N ASP A 511 30.98 76.82 -52.15
CA ASP A 511 30.93 78.28 -52.19
C ASP A 511 30.08 78.84 -53.35
N GLY A 512 29.67 77.98 -54.27
CA GLY A 512 28.70 78.24 -55.32
C GLY A 512 29.29 78.96 -56.53
N ASP A 513 30.61 78.96 -56.72
CA ASP A 513 31.25 79.68 -57.82
C ASP A 513 31.20 78.96 -59.19
N GLY A 514 30.72 77.72 -59.20
CA GLY A 514 30.54 76.89 -60.38
C GLY A 514 31.77 76.07 -60.77
N ASP A 515 32.84 76.04 -59.97
CA ASP A 515 33.81 74.94 -59.89
C ASP A 515 33.40 73.95 -58.78
N LEU A 516 33.72 72.67 -58.95
CA LEU A 516 33.40 71.66 -57.93
C LEU A 516 34.51 71.61 -56.89
N ASP A 517 34.20 71.31 -55.62
CA ASP A 517 35.17 71.36 -54.52
C ASP A 517 36.38 70.43 -54.78
N GLY A 518 36.15 69.27 -55.38
CA GLY A 518 37.18 68.31 -55.79
C GLY A 518 38.15 68.83 -56.86
N THR A 519 37.80 69.88 -57.60
CA THR A 519 38.65 70.55 -58.59
C THR A 519 39.04 71.98 -58.26
N ASP A 520 38.37 72.60 -57.30
CA ASP A 520 38.61 73.97 -56.91
C ASP A 520 39.85 74.12 -56.01
N THR A 521 40.58 75.18 -56.26
CA THR A 521 41.77 75.57 -55.51
C THR A 521 41.46 76.34 -54.23
N ASP A 522 40.27 76.93 -54.08
CA ASP A 522 39.84 77.62 -52.86
C ASP A 522 38.32 77.50 -52.60
N PRO A 523 37.80 76.27 -52.32
CA PRO A 523 36.36 75.92 -52.32
C PRO A 523 35.51 76.53 -51.18
N LEU A 524 36.02 77.57 -50.53
CA LEU A 524 35.33 78.29 -49.46
C LEU A 524 35.25 79.79 -49.73
N ASP A 525 35.80 80.27 -50.85
CA ASP A 525 35.87 81.67 -51.21
C ASP A 525 35.42 81.84 -52.66
N ASN A 526 34.11 82.09 -52.80
CA ASN A 526 33.44 82.22 -54.08
C ASN A 526 33.92 83.39 -54.97
N CYS A 527 34.87 84.20 -54.52
CA CYS A 527 35.49 85.26 -55.31
C CYS A 527 36.92 84.95 -55.76
N VAL A 528 37.47 83.79 -55.39
CA VAL A 528 38.77 83.34 -55.88
C VAL A 528 38.58 82.63 -57.20
N TYR A 529 39.30 83.05 -58.24
CA TYR A 529 39.16 82.41 -59.55
C TYR A 529 39.91 81.09 -59.69
N SER A 530 39.18 80.11 -60.21
CA SER A 530 39.66 78.83 -60.69
C SER A 530 39.59 78.71 -62.22
N ALA A 531 40.49 77.91 -62.80
CA ALA A 531 40.48 77.66 -64.25
C ALA A 531 39.31 76.77 -64.73
N ASN A 532 38.61 76.10 -63.82
CA ASN A 532 37.50 75.21 -64.13
C ASN A 532 36.13 75.83 -63.82
N GLN A 533 36.09 77.00 -63.18
CA GLN A 533 34.87 77.77 -62.92
C GLN A 533 34.00 77.90 -64.17
N ASN A 534 32.73 77.57 -63.98
CA ASN A 534 31.69 77.74 -64.98
C ASN A 534 30.57 78.61 -64.40
N PRO A 535 30.52 79.92 -64.73
CA PRO A 535 29.49 80.83 -64.24
C PRO A 535 28.04 80.41 -64.58
N ALA A 536 27.84 79.49 -65.54
CA ALA A 536 26.52 78.93 -65.83
C ALA A 536 26.03 77.93 -64.77
N ASN A 537 26.93 77.41 -63.94
CA ASN A 537 26.66 76.49 -62.84
C ASN A 537 26.66 77.20 -61.47
N ALA A 538 27.19 78.42 -61.40
CA ALA A 538 27.28 79.20 -60.18
C ALA A 538 25.90 79.49 -59.55
N ASP A 539 25.89 79.55 -58.23
CA ASP A 539 24.72 79.66 -57.39
C ASP A 539 24.22 81.11 -57.24
N ALA A 540 23.16 81.32 -56.46
CA ALA A 540 22.62 82.66 -56.25
C ALA A 540 23.50 83.57 -55.37
N ALA A 541 24.34 82.99 -54.50
CA ALA A 541 25.25 83.74 -53.64
C ALA A 541 26.41 84.32 -54.46
N TRP A 542 27.05 83.51 -55.32
CA TRP A 542 28.06 83.96 -56.26
C TRP A 542 27.52 85.04 -57.20
N ASN A 543 26.33 84.82 -57.77
CA ASN A 543 25.67 85.81 -58.63
C ASN A 543 25.41 87.16 -57.95
N ALA A 544 25.28 87.18 -56.62
CA ALA A 544 25.05 88.39 -55.84
C ALA A 544 26.33 88.98 -55.22
N ALA A 545 27.47 88.31 -55.36
CA ALA A 545 28.77 88.81 -54.94
C ALA A 545 29.25 89.91 -55.89
N ASP A 546 30.18 90.72 -55.39
CA ASP A 546 30.88 91.80 -56.09
C ASP A 546 32.37 91.52 -55.85
N CYS A 547 32.91 90.59 -56.65
CA CYS A 547 34.14 89.89 -56.33
C CYS A 547 35.41 90.74 -56.51
N ASP A 548 35.36 91.72 -57.41
CA ASP A 548 36.42 92.69 -57.61
C ASP A 548 36.19 94.03 -56.88
N SER A 549 35.06 94.15 -56.18
CA SER A 549 34.68 95.29 -55.33
C SER A 549 34.52 96.60 -56.09
N ASP A 550 34.04 96.53 -57.31
CA ASP A 550 33.88 97.65 -58.23
C ASP A 550 32.49 98.32 -58.12
N GLY A 551 31.55 97.62 -57.49
CA GLY A 551 30.19 98.07 -57.21
C GLY A 551 29.10 97.48 -58.11
N SER A 552 29.45 96.64 -59.10
CA SER A 552 28.54 95.72 -59.78
C SER A 552 28.57 94.34 -59.13
N THR A 553 27.47 93.62 -59.24
CA THR A 553 27.45 92.19 -58.89
C THR A 553 27.87 91.33 -60.07
N ASN A 554 28.41 90.14 -59.83
CA ASN A 554 28.80 89.18 -60.88
C ASN A 554 27.66 88.95 -61.89
N ALA A 555 26.40 88.89 -61.44
CA ALA A 555 25.24 88.76 -62.34
C ALA A 555 24.97 90.00 -63.20
N GLU A 556 25.25 91.21 -62.69
CA GLU A 556 25.18 92.45 -63.47
C GLU A 556 26.30 92.48 -64.53
N GLU A 557 27.47 91.98 -64.19
CA GLU A 557 28.64 91.92 -65.06
C GLU A 557 28.47 90.91 -66.19
N ILE A 558 28.03 89.68 -65.91
CA ILE A 558 27.64 88.69 -66.93
C ILE A 558 26.62 89.28 -67.90
N ALA A 559 25.65 90.03 -67.37
CA ALA A 559 24.59 90.64 -68.18
C ALA A 559 25.11 91.81 -69.05
N ALA A 560 26.08 92.56 -68.54
CA ALA A 560 26.78 93.63 -69.25
C ALA A 560 27.83 93.11 -70.24
N GLY A 561 28.35 91.90 -70.02
CA GLY A 561 29.47 91.29 -70.72
C GLY A 561 30.84 91.73 -70.22
N THR A 562 30.91 92.30 -69.01
CA THR A 562 32.14 92.67 -68.29
C THR A 562 32.72 91.45 -67.55
N ASP A 563 33.96 91.54 -67.07
CA ASP A 563 34.73 90.46 -66.45
C ASP A 563 34.62 90.53 -64.92
N GLU A 564 34.05 89.49 -64.31
CA GLU A 564 33.61 89.46 -62.90
C GLU A 564 34.75 89.49 -61.86
N GLN A 565 36.00 89.59 -62.33
CA GLN A 565 37.21 89.70 -61.51
C GLN A 565 38.02 90.94 -61.81
N ASN A 566 37.62 91.72 -62.81
CA ASN A 566 38.36 92.86 -63.27
C ASN A 566 37.51 94.13 -63.10
N PRO A 567 37.84 94.97 -62.11
CA PRO A 567 36.97 96.08 -61.68
C PRO A 567 36.89 97.23 -62.70
N ASP A 568 37.49 97.07 -63.88
CA ASP A 568 37.57 97.99 -65.01
C ASP A 568 37.86 97.14 -66.26
N THR A 569 36.83 96.55 -66.86
CA THR A 569 36.96 95.55 -67.92
C THR A 569 37.66 96.10 -69.15
N ASP A 570 37.32 97.32 -69.54
CA ASP A 570 37.87 97.94 -70.74
C ASP A 570 39.12 98.77 -70.48
N GLY A 571 39.44 99.07 -69.22
CA GLY A 571 40.66 99.72 -68.76
C GLY A 571 40.64 101.24 -68.86
N ASP A 572 39.47 101.88 -69.00
CA ASP A 572 39.35 103.32 -69.22
C ASP A 572 39.48 104.18 -67.94
N GLY A 573 39.45 103.54 -66.78
CA GLY A 573 39.61 104.14 -65.46
C GLY A 573 38.32 104.52 -64.74
N ASP A 574 37.15 104.31 -65.33
CA ASP A 574 35.88 104.14 -64.61
C ASP A 574 35.72 102.67 -64.18
N LEU A 575 35.06 102.42 -63.04
CA LEU A 575 34.76 101.05 -62.60
C LEU A 575 33.47 100.58 -63.29
N ASP A 576 33.40 99.32 -63.70
CA ASP A 576 32.28 98.77 -64.48
C ASP A 576 30.92 99.02 -63.80
N GLY A 577 30.84 98.87 -62.47
CA GLY A 577 29.64 99.14 -61.66
C GLY A 577 29.17 100.60 -61.66
N THR A 578 30.00 101.52 -62.13
CA THR A 578 29.68 102.95 -62.28
C THR A 578 29.77 103.47 -63.71
N ASP A 579 30.34 102.69 -64.62
CA ASP A 579 30.51 103.05 -66.02
C ASP A 579 29.21 102.83 -66.80
N THR A 580 28.88 103.82 -67.63
CA THR A 580 27.73 103.76 -68.52
C THR A 580 28.00 102.98 -69.81
N ASP A 581 29.26 102.79 -70.20
CA ASP A 581 29.69 102.08 -71.39
C ASP A 581 30.91 101.13 -71.11
N PRO A 582 30.82 100.17 -70.16
CA PRO A 582 31.94 99.41 -69.55
C PRO A 582 32.68 98.40 -70.46
N LEU A 583 32.42 98.44 -71.77
CA LEU A 583 33.10 97.61 -72.78
C LEU A 583 33.74 98.47 -73.89
N ASP A 584 33.68 99.80 -73.76
CA ASP A 584 34.22 100.75 -74.70
C ASP A 584 35.30 101.61 -74.04
N ASN A 585 36.55 101.15 -74.15
CA ASN A 585 37.76 101.82 -73.69
C ASN A 585 37.91 103.29 -74.18
N CYS A 586 37.11 103.73 -75.18
CA CYS A 586 37.09 105.12 -75.65
C CYS A 586 35.98 105.99 -75.04
N SER A 587 35.21 105.46 -74.08
CA SER A 587 34.25 106.21 -73.29
C SER A 587 34.96 107.29 -72.46
N TYR A 588 34.26 108.39 -72.20
CA TYR A 588 34.78 109.47 -71.36
C TYR A 588 33.74 109.91 -70.36
N SER A 589 34.04 109.74 -69.07
CA SER A 589 33.27 110.34 -67.98
C SER A 589 34.02 111.47 -67.28
N ALA A 590 33.24 112.37 -66.67
CA ALA A 590 33.79 113.48 -65.89
C ALA A 590 34.42 113.04 -64.56
N ASN A 591 34.21 111.78 -64.15
CA ASN A 591 34.66 111.22 -62.88
C ASN A 591 35.76 110.15 -63.05
N GLN A 592 36.18 109.84 -64.29
CA GLN A 592 37.30 108.93 -64.60
C GLN A 592 38.49 109.12 -63.68
N ASN A 593 38.97 108.02 -63.13
CA ASN A 593 40.15 107.98 -62.29
C ASN A 593 41.35 107.49 -63.12
N PRO A 594 42.26 108.38 -63.58
CA PRO A 594 43.39 107.99 -64.42
C PRO A 594 44.42 107.09 -63.71
N ALA A 595 44.25 106.86 -62.40
CA ALA A 595 45.06 105.91 -61.65
C ALA A 595 44.60 104.46 -61.81
N ASN A 596 43.36 104.24 -62.28
CA ASN A 596 42.78 102.92 -62.55
C ASN A 596 42.99 102.52 -64.02
N ALA A 597 43.01 103.51 -64.93
CA ALA A 597 43.18 103.27 -66.36
C ALA A 597 44.45 102.47 -66.71
N ASP A 598 44.28 101.50 -67.60
CA ASP A 598 45.30 100.52 -67.94
C ASP A 598 46.31 101.08 -68.98
N ALA A 599 47.28 100.24 -69.36
CA ALA A 599 48.28 100.62 -70.37
C ALA A 599 47.70 100.71 -71.79
N ALA A 600 46.58 100.03 -72.07
CA ALA A 600 45.89 100.03 -73.35
C ALA A 600 45.12 101.34 -73.59
N TRP A 601 44.44 101.90 -72.59
CA TRP A 601 43.79 103.22 -72.66
C TRP A 601 44.78 104.32 -73.04
N ASN A 602 45.95 104.32 -72.41
CA ASN A 602 47.03 105.26 -72.71
C ASN A 602 47.62 105.13 -74.13
N ALA A 603 47.30 104.03 -74.84
CA ALA A 603 47.76 103.74 -76.19
C ALA A 603 46.63 103.77 -77.24
N ALA A 604 45.37 103.85 -76.81
CA ALA A 604 44.20 103.90 -77.67
C ALA A 604 44.09 105.28 -78.34
N ASP A 605 43.85 105.30 -79.66
CA ASP A 605 43.60 106.51 -80.45
C ASP A 605 42.09 106.80 -80.42
N CYS A 606 41.60 107.14 -79.22
CA CYS A 606 40.22 107.54 -78.98
C CYS A 606 40.06 109.01 -79.40
N ASP A 607 39.10 109.28 -80.30
CA ASP A 607 38.98 110.55 -81.06
C ASP A 607 38.10 111.61 -80.35
#